data_AF-M6E874-F1
#
_entry.id   AF-M6E874-F1
#
_cell.length_a   1.000
_cell.length_b   1.000
_cell.length_c   1.000
_cell.angle_alpha   90.00
_cell.angle_beta   90.00
_cell.angle_gamma   90.00
#
_symmetry.space_group_name_H-M   'P 1'
#
loop_
_entity.id
_entity.type
_entity.pdbx_description
1 polymer ?
#
loop_
_entity_poly.entity_id
_entity_poly.type
_entity_poly.pdbx_seq_one_letter_code
_entity_poly.pdbx_strand_id
1 'polypeptide(L)'
;MGVRSFFGKIFSFFKRKKTKKDSGEEVPPVRKSFGYRKELAELREKADRFFVTRKKNSGLIHESKYYKILKNGPKLFRLEGKEKSGREYSLVVSTGNFLSQQGNKISGVVFIPEAELNRILSYEHSDLKSVFSRFQPEGIEEDLKVLYGGPNFSQESWKNFYDWEPFWKQQIFMRLKPSVLCILLVYMGTEFEQFFQSNSTKRLKSIVSDELYFLNVSGNQKENSPYTENLSLQDFEKAKAEFFQVIEQIRKKRGAN
;
A
#
# COMPACT_ATOMS: atom_id res chain seq x y z
N MET A 1 74.17 5.35 -1.70
CA MET A 1 73.79 6.57 -0.96
C MET A 1 72.46 7.04 -1.52
N GLY A 2 71.33 7.17 -0.84
CA GLY A 2 70.96 7.12 0.56
C GLY A 2 69.64 7.91 0.65
N VAL A 3 68.51 7.26 0.36
CA VAL A 3 67.18 7.90 0.48
C VAL A 3 66.79 7.87 1.96
N ARG A 4 66.62 9.06 2.53
CA ARG A 4 66.34 9.28 3.95
C ARG A 4 64.93 8.77 4.30
N SER A 5 64.89 7.73 5.13
CA SER A 5 63.75 7.38 5.97
C SER A 5 63.75 8.30 7.20
N PHE A 6 62.65 9.00 7.46
CA PHE A 6 62.43 9.79 8.68
C PHE A 6 60.93 9.79 9.03
N PHE A 7 60.40 8.65 9.46
CA PHE A 7 59.18 8.63 10.29
C PHE A 7 59.31 7.54 11.35
N GLY A 8 60.23 7.77 12.28
CA GLY A 8 60.14 7.23 13.62
C GLY A 8 59.44 8.26 14.51
N LYS A 9 58.25 7.93 15.02
CA LYS A 9 58.01 7.72 16.45
C LYS A 9 56.51 7.66 16.75
N ILE A 10 56.05 6.49 17.19
CA ILE A 10 55.57 6.19 18.55
C ILE A 10 54.09 6.59 18.74
N PHE A 11 53.22 5.59 18.86
CA PHE A 11 52.56 5.20 20.12
C PHE A 11 51.60 4.05 19.85
N SER A 12 52.10 2.83 20.06
CA SER A 12 51.29 1.74 20.60
C SER A 12 50.74 2.21 21.95
N PHE A 13 49.42 2.14 22.14
CA PHE A 13 48.72 1.92 23.43
C PHE A 13 47.25 2.35 23.29
N PHE A 14 46.40 1.54 22.64
CA PHE A 14 44.99 1.48 23.03
C PHE A 14 44.47 0.05 22.94
N LYS A 15 44.34 -0.53 24.13
CA LYS A 15 43.62 -1.73 24.54
C LYS A 15 42.60 -2.25 23.52
N ARG A 16 42.87 -3.43 22.96
CA ARG A 16 41.85 -4.35 22.43
C ARG A 16 40.83 -4.63 23.54
N LYS A 17 39.68 -3.96 23.52
CA LYS A 17 38.46 -4.53 24.09
C LYS A 17 38.05 -5.67 23.16
N LYS A 18 38.04 -6.90 23.68
CA LYS A 18 37.35 -8.03 23.04
C LYS A 18 35.88 -7.64 22.89
N THR A 19 35.47 -7.23 21.70
CA THR A 19 34.06 -7.27 21.32
C THR A 19 33.66 -8.74 21.31
N LYS A 20 32.63 -9.06 22.09
CA LYS A 20 31.92 -10.33 22.04
C LYS A 20 31.66 -10.67 20.57
N LYS A 21 32.04 -11.88 20.21
CA LYS A 21 31.61 -12.55 18.99
C LYS A 21 30.10 -12.81 19.18
N ASP A 22 29.26 -11.85 18.82
CA ASP A 22 27.84 -12.15 18.60
C ASP A 22 27.76 -12.88 17.27
N SER A 23 27.56 -14.19 17.38
CA SER A 23 27.15 -15.07 16.31
C SER A 23 25.69 -14.75 15.97
N GLY A 24 25.52 -13.80 15.08
CA GLY A 24 24.33 -13.62 14.25
C GLY A 24 24.85 -12.99 12.99
N GLU A 25 24.82 -13.71 11.87
CA GLU A 25 25.12 -13.14 10.57
C GLU A 25 24.05 -12.08 10.24
N GLU A 26 24.23 -10.87 10.76
CA GLU A 26 23.60 -9.68 10.21
C GLU A 26 24.18 -9.52 8.81
N VAL A 27 23.35 -9.81 7.80
CA VAL A 27 23.67 -9.53 6.41
C VAL A 27 24.21 -8.11 6.34
N PRO A 28 25.48 -7.92 5.92
CA PRO A 28 26.10 -6.61 5.98
C PRO A 28 25.25 -5.63 5.15
N PRO A 29 24.93 -4.45 5.70
CA PRO A 29 24.04 -3.52 5.03
C PRO A 29 24.68 -3.08 3.71
N VAL A 30 23.95 -3.30 2.60
CA VAL A 30 24.40 -2.92 1.23
C VAL A 30 24.76 -1.43 1.17
N ARG A 31 24.08 -0.58 1.96
CA ARG A 31 24.46 0.82 2.23
C ARG A 31 24.08 1.21 3.65
N LYS A 32 24.65 2.29 4.20
CA LYS A 32 24.13 2.86 5.45
C LYS A 32 22.70 3.37 5.24
N SER A 33 21.82 3.14 6.23
CA SER A 33 20.49 3.72 6.25
C SER A 33 20.58 5.25 6.26
N PHE A 34 19.76 5.90 5.43
CA PHE A 34 19.64 7.35 5.41
C PHE A 34 18.63 7.88 6.44
N GLY A 35 18.00 6.99 7.20
CA GLY A 35 17.01 7.31 8.22
C GLY A 35 15.60 7.50 7.67
N TYR A 36 14.62 7.33 8.57
CA TYR A 36 13.18 7.27 8.28
C TYR A 36 12.69 8.19 7.15
N ARG A 37 12.95 9.51 7.25
CA ARG A 37 12.39 10.49 6.31
C ARG A 37 12.87 10.28 4.87
N LYS A 38 14.16 10.01 4.70
CA LYS A 38 14.74 9.83 3.36
C LYS A 38 14.37 8.48 2.78
N GLU A 39 14.37 7.42 3.60
CA GLU A 39 13.94 6.09 3.14
C GLU A 39 12.46 6.09 2.72
N LEU A 40 11.58 6.71 3.50
CA LEU A 40 10.15 6.84 3.15
C LEU A 40 9.94 7.65 1.86
N ALA A 41 10.67 8.75 1.67
CA ALA A 41 10.58 9.57 0.47
C ALA A 41 11.04 8.79 -0.79
N GLU A 42 12.16 8.06 -0.70
CA GLU A 42 12.64 7.20 -1.80
C GLU A 42 11.61 6.11 -2.15
N LEU A 43 10.96 5.50 -1.15
CA LEU A 43 9.91 4.50 -1.37
C LEU A 43 8.65 5.07 -2.00
N ARG A 44 8.21 6.27 -1.59
CA ARG A 44 7.09 6.96 -2.23
C ARG A 44 7.38 7.24 -3.71
N GLU A 45 8.58 7.73 -4.03
CA GLU A 45 9.00 7.95 -5.41
C GLU A 45 9.10 6.63 -6.21
N LYS A 46 9.58 5.54 -5.59
CA LYS A 46 9.56 4.20 -6.20
C LYS A 46 8.15 3.70 -6.44
N ALA A 47 7.26 3.81 -5.46
CA ALA A 47 5.86 3.42 -5.58
C ALA A 47 5.15 4.19 -6.70
N ASP A 48 5.35 5.51 -6.80
CA ASP A 48 4.80 6.32 -7.88
C ASP A 48 5.30 5.86 -9.25
N ARG A 49 6.54 5.38 -9.37
CA ARG A 49 7.06 4.79 -10.61
C ARG A 49 6.40 3.45 -10.96
N PHE A 50 6.10 2.61 -9.99
CA PHE A 50 5.45 1.31 -10.23
C PHE A 50 3.98 1.44 -10.61
N PHE A 51 3.24 2.35 -9.99
CA PHE A 51 1.79 2.49 -10.21
C PHE A 51 1.47 3.47 -11.33
N VAL A 52 1.91 3.15 -12.55
CA VAL A 52 1.71 4.01 -13.75
C VAL A 52 0.22 4.35 -13.96
N THR A 53 -0.68 3.43 -13.62
CA THR A 53 -2.14 3.58 -13.72
C THR A 53 -2.73 4.64 -12.79
N ARG A 54 -2.01 5.07 -11.74
CA ARG A 54 -2.46 6.11 -10.80
C ARG A 54 -2.07 7.53 -11.23
N LYS A 55 -1.12 7.69 -12.15
CA LYS A 55 -0.59 9.01 -12.57
C LYS A 55 -1.55 9.85 -13.40
N LYS A 56 -2.44 9.19 -14.14
CA LYS A 56 -3.41 9.87 -15.01
C LYS A 56 -4.83 9.45 -14.61
N ASN A 57 -5.76 10.40 -14.70
CA ASN A 57 -7.17 10.14 -14.43
C ASN A 57 -7.90 9.55 -15.65
N SER A 58 -7.43 9.87 -16.86
CA SER A 58 -7.96 9.38 -18.13
C SER A 58 -6.87 9.39 -19.23
N GLY A 59 -7.14 8.72 -20.36
CA GLY A 59 -6.30 8.76 -21.56
C GLY A 59 -5.13 7.77 -21.56
N LEU A 60 -4.16 7.97 -22.46
CA LEU A 60 -3.03 7.07 -22.64
C LEU A 60 -2.11 7.04 -21.41
N ILE A 61 -2.02 5.89 -20.74
CA ILE A 61 -1.20 5.68 -19.54
C ILE A 61 0.18 5.13 -19.90
N HIS A 62 0.20 4.16 -20.81
CA HIS A 62 1.39 3.43 -21.18
C HIS A 62 1.35 3.09 -22.67
N GLU A 63 2.49 3.20 -23.33
CA GLU A 63 2.65 2.83 -24.73
C GLU A 63 4.01 2.16 -24.90
N SER A 64 4.00 1.06 -25.63
CA SER A 64 5.17 0.32 -26.06
C SER A 64 5.07 0.04 -27.56
N LYS A 65 6.11 -0.58 -28.15
CA LYS A 65 6.08 -1.01 -29.55
C LYS A 65 4.92 -1.96 -29.88
N TYR A 66 4.43 -2.72 -28.90
CA TYR A 66 3.49 -3.83 -29.15
C TYR A 66 2.07 -3.56 -28.64
N TYR A 67 1.94 -2.72 -27.63
CA TYR A 67 0.66 -2.45 -26.99
C TYR A 67 0.65 -1.10 -26.29
N LYS A 68 -0.56 -0.61 -26.03
CA LYS A 68 -0.85 0.58 -25.25
C LYS A 68 -2.00 0.34 -24.29
N ILE A 69 -1.99 1.07 -23.18
CA ILE A 69 -3.04 1.02 -22.16
C ILE A 69 -3.64 2.42 -22.03
N LEU A 70 -4.94 2.53 -22.26
CA LEU A 70 -5.72 3.74 -22.03
C LEU A 70 -6.55 3.60 -20.75
N LYS A 71 -6.68 4.70 -20.00
CA LYS A 71 -7.58 4.81 -18.85
C LYS A 71 -8.89 5.44 -19.27
N ASN A 72 -9.99 4.73 -19.02
CA ASN A 72 -11.33 5.21 -19.29
C ASN A 72 -12.12 5.52 -18.00
N GLY A 73 -11.58 5.14 -16.85
CA GLY A 73 -12.15 5.44 -15.53
C GLY A 73 -11.19 5.00 -14.40
N PRO A 74 -11.58 5.19 -13.13
CA PRO A 74 -10.71 4.88 -11.99
C PRO A 74 -10.17 3.43 -11.98
N LYS A 75 -11.04 2.47 -12.32
CA LYS A 75 -10.72 1.03 -12.38
C LYS A 75 -10.93 0.43 -13.78
N LEU A 76 -11.14 1.26 -14.80
CA LEU A 76 -11.42 0.83 -16.18
C LEU A 76 -10.31 1.24 -17.14
N PHE A 77 -9.84 0.26 -17.88
CA PHE A 77 -8.74 0.39 -18.82
C PHE A 77 -9.10 -0.24 -20.16
N ARG A 78 -8.43 0.20 -21.21
CA ARG A 78 -8.44 -0.44 -22.52
C ARG A 78 -7.02 -0.82 -22.91
N LEU A 79 -6.80 -2.10 -23.10
CA LEU A 79 -5.54 -2.66 -23.57
C LEU A 79 -5.67 -2.90 -25.08
N GLU A 80 -4.94 -2.12 -25.87
CA GLU A 80 -4.91 -2.24 -27.33
C GLU A 80 -3.52 -2.66 -27.76
N GLY A 81 -3.43 -3.56 -28.74
CA GLY A 81 -2.13 -3.97 -29.24
C GLY A 81 -2.21 -4.81 -30.49
N LYS A 82 -1.03 -5.21 -30.94
CA LYS A 82 -0.86 -5.99 -32.16
C LYS A 82 0.04 -7.18 -31.89
N GLU A 83 -0.47 -8.36 -32.20
CA GLU A 83 0.32 -9.59 -32.16
C GLU A 83 1.40 -9.54 -33.24
N LYS A 84 2.45 -10.36 -33.06
CA LYS A 84 3.49 -10.55 -34.09
C LYS A 84 2.93 -11.07 -35.42
N SER A 85 1.81 -11.79 -35.36
CA SER A 85 1.05 -12.29 -36.52
C SER A 85 0.37 -11.18 -37.34
N GLY A 86 0.31 -9.96 -36.81
CA GLY A 86 -0.40 -8.83 -37.41
C GLY A 86 -1.85 -8.67 -36.94
N ARG A 87 -2.39 -9.59 -36.14
CA ARG A 87 -3.73 -9.48 -35.55
C ARG A 87 -3.76 -8.38 -34.49
N GLU A 88 -4.78 -7.53 -34.55
CA GLU A 88 -4.99 -6.46 -33.58
C GLU A 88 -6.03 -6.90 -32.54
N TYR A 89 -5.84 -6.46 -31.29
CA TYR A 89 -6.77 -6.70 -30.19
C TYR A 89 -7.09 -5.40 -29.45
N SER A 90 -8.32 -5.33 -28.93
CA SER A 90 -8.78 -4.25 -28.07
C SER A 90 -9.60 -4.86 -26.94
N LEU A 91 -9.03 -4.87 -25.74
CA LEU A 91 -9.58 -5.54 -24.58
C LEU A 91 -9.98 -4.50 -23.53
N VAL A 92 -11.18 -4.64 -22.98
CA VAL A 92 -11.59 -3.89 -21.79
C VAL A 92 -11.04 -4.61 -20.57
N VAL A 93 -10.26 -3.91 -19.76
CA VAL A 93 -9.64 -4.45 -18.55
C VAL A 93 -10.21 -3.69 -17.37
N SER A 94 -10.78 -4.40 -16.41
CA SER A 94 -11.28 -3.83 -15.16
C SER A 94 -10.46 -4.38 -14.00
N THR A 95 -9.99 -3.50 -13.11
CA THR A 95 -9.24 -3.88 -11.90
C THR A 95 -10.14 -4.03 -10.67
N GLY A 96 -11.47 -3.95 -10.85
CA GLY A 96 -12.44 -4.15 -9.78
C GLY A 96 -13.80 -3.58 -10.13
N ASN A 97 -14.78 -3.78 -9.26
CA ASN A 97 -16.09 -3.18 -9.44
C ASN A 97 -15.98 -1.65 -9.39
N PHE A 98 -16.67 -0.95 -10.28
CA PHE A 98 -16.84 0.48 -10.12
C PHE A 98 -18.10 1.01 -10.78
N LEU A 99 -18.59 2.14 -10.28
CA LEU A 99 -19.67 2.94 -10.86
C LEU A 99 -19.21 4.38 -11.06
N SER A 100 -19.76 5.03 -12.08
CA SER A 100 -19.54 6.44 -12.37
C SER A 100 -20.82 7.09 -12.89
N GLN A 101 -20.99 8.37 -12.57
CA GLN A 101 -22.08 9.18 -13.11
C GLN A 101 -21.58 10.01 -14.28
N GLN A 102 -22.27 9.92 -15.41
CA GLN A 102 -22.07 10.77 -16.58
C GLN A 102 -23.41 11.43 -16.93
N GLY A 103 -23.54 12.71 -16.58
CA GLY A 103 -24.81 13.42 -16.66
C GLY A 103 -25.89 12.76 -15.80
N ASN A 104 -27.00 12.37 -16.42
CA ASN A 104 -28.12 11.70 -15.75
C ASN A 104 -28.03 10.16 -15.76
N LYS A 105 -26.93 9.59 -16.27
CA LYS A 105 -26.75 8.14 -16.38
C LYS A 105 -25.67 7.66 -15.41
N ILE A 106 -25.99 6.62 -14.65
CA ILE A 106 -25.00 5.83 -13.91
C ILE A 106 -24.54 4.70 -14.81
N SER A 107 -23.22 4.52 -14.92
CA SER A 107 -22.58 3.48 -15.73
C SER A 107 -21.42 2.88 -14.98
N GLY A 108 -21.07 1.62 -15.25
CA GLY A 108 -19.99 0.96 -14.53
C GLY A 108 -19.77 -0.47 -14.94
N VAL A 109 -18.85 -1.14 -14.24
CA VAL A 109 -18.56 -2.56 -14.39
C VAL A 109 -18.70 -3.21 -13.02
N VAL A 110 -19.50 -4.27 -12.96
CA VAL A 110 -19.71 -5.06 -11.75
C VAL A 110 -19.53 -6.54 -12.10
N PHE A 111 -18.65 -7.21 -11.37
CA PHE A 111 -18.44 -8.64 -11.44
C PHE A 111 -19.47 -9.33 -10.56
N ILE A 112 -20.40 -10.05 -11.20
CA ILE A 112 -21.49 -10.77 -10.54
C ILE A 112 -21.46 -12.21 -11.03
N PRO A 113 -21.45 -13.21 -10.13
CA PRO A 113 -21.67 -14.59 -10.52
C PRO A 113 -23.03 -14.76 -11.19
N GLU A 114 -23.12 -15.62 -12.22
CA GLU A 114 -24.35 -15.80 -13.00
C GLU A 114 -25.57 -16.15 -12.14
N ALA A 115 -25.41 -17.00 -11.13
CA ALA A 115 -26.48 -17.36 -10.20
C ALA A 115 -27.01 -16.15 -9.41
N GLU A 116 -26.11 -15.26 -8.96
CA GLU A 116 -26.50 -14.04 -8.25
C GLU A 116 -27.17 -13.04 -9.19
N LEU A 117 -26.71 -12.92 -10.43
CA LEU A 117 -27.37 -12.10 -11.45
C LEU A 117 -28.81 -12.58 -11.67
N ASN A 118 -29.03 -13.88 -11.86
CA ASN A 118 -30.37 -14.45 -12.02
C ASN A 118 -31.25 -14.23 -10.77
N ARG A 119 -30.66 -14.29 -9.58
CA ARG A 119 -31.37 -13.99 -8.32
C ARG A 119 -31.77 -12.52 -8.23
N ILE A 120 -30.94 -11.60 -8.69
CA ILE A 120 -31.29 -10.16 -8.73
C ILE A 120 -32.44 -9.96 -9.72
N LEU A 121 -32.34 -10.54 -10.92
CA LEU A 121 -33.34 -10.38 -11.98
C LEU A 121 -34.73 -10.96 -11.64
N SER A 122 -34.85 -11.81 -10.62
CA SER A 122 -36.14 -12.37 -10.19
C SER A 122 -36.96 -11.43 -9.31
N TYR A 123 -36.46 -10.23 -9.00
CA TYR A 123 -37.16 -9.20 -8.23
C TYR A 123 -37.29 -7.90 -9.02
N GLU A 124 -38.31 -7.11 -8.69
CA GLU A 124 -38.39 -5.72 -9.13
C GLU A 124 -37.51 -4.82 -8.26
N HIS A 125 -36.82 -3.88 -8.91
CA HIS A 125 -35.93 -2.94 -8.27
C HIS A 125 -36.29 -1.51 -8.66
N SER A 126 -36.53 -0.66 -7.66
CA SER A 126 -36.82 0.77 -7.85
C SER A 126 -35.57 1.62 -8.09
N ASP A 127 -34.41 1.17 -7.62
CA ASP A 127 -33.13 1.87 -7.69
C ASP A 127 -31.94 0.91 -7.58
N LEU A 128 -30.72 1.41 -7.79
CA LEU A 128 -29.50 0.61 -7.67
C LEU A 128 -29.22 0.16 -6.23
N LYS A 129 -29.71 0.87 -5.19
CA LYS A 129 -29.52 0.41 -3.80
C LYS A 129 -30.29 -0.88 -3.57
N SER A 130 -31.50 -0.99 -4.12
CA SER A 130 -32.29 -2.21 -4.10
C SER A 130 -31.57 -3.37 -4.81
N VAL A 131 -30.95 -3.09 -5.96
CA VAL A 131 -30.13 -4.08 -6.70
C VAL A 131 -28.95 -4.58 -5.83
N PHE A 132 -28.16 -3.68 -5.25
CA PHE A 132 -26.97 -4.03 -4.47
C PHE A 132 -27.24 -4.44 -3.01
N SER A 133 -28.48 -4.29 -2.53
CA SER A 133 -28.86 -4.80 -1.20
C SER A 133 -28.82 -6.33 -1.12
N ARG A 134 -29.01 -7.01 -2.25
CA ARG A 134 -29.06 -8.48 -2.35
C ARG A 134 -27.70 -9.09 -2.69
N PHE A 135 -26.86 -8.32 -3.36
CA PHE A 135 -25.50 -8.69 -3.74
C PHE A 135 -24.61 -7.49 -3.51
N GLN A 136 -23.61 -7.64 -2.62
CA GLN A 136 -22.67 -6.58 -2.26
C GLN A 136 -21.30 -6.85 -2.90
N PRO A 137 -21.11 -6.47 -4.18
CA PRO A 137 -19.82 -6.60 -4.83
C PRO A 137 -18.78 -5.81 -4.06
N GLU A 138 -17.61 -6.40 -3.89
CA GLU A 138 -16.51 -5.77 -3.16
C GLU A 138 -16.17 -4.40 -3.76
N GLY A 139 -16.08 -3.39 -2.90
CA GLY A 139 -15.70 -2.03 -3.28
C GLY A 139 -16.77 -1.22 -4.05
N ILE A 140 -18.02 -1.73 -4.13
CA ILE A 140 -19.15 -1.00 -4.75
C ILE A 140 -19.74 0.06 -3.81
N GLU A 141 -19.62 -0.16 -2.50
CA GLU A 141 -20.28 0.67 -1.50
C GLU A 141 -19.73 2.09 -1.56
N GLU A 142 -18.42 2.26 -1.69
CA GLU A 142 -17.77 3.56 -1.83
C GLU A 142 -18.31 4.35 -3.03
N ASP A 143 -18.52 3.68 -4.16
CA ASP A 143 -19.06 4.33 -5.35
C ASP A 143 -20.53 4.69 -5.18
N LEU A 144 -21.34 3.84 -4.53
CA LEU A 144 -22.71 4.18 -4.16
C LEU A 144 -22.77 5.37 -3.20
N LYS A 145 -21.82 5.50 -2.26
CA LYS A 145 -21.73 6.66 -1.36
C LYS A 145 -21.49 7.95 -2.14
N VAL A 146 -20.56 7.93 -3.09
CA VAL A 146 -20.27 9.08 -3.97
C VAL A 146 -21.47 9.45 -4.83
N LEU A 147 -22.16 8.45 -5.39
CA LEU A 147 -23.30 8.65 -6.29
C LEU A 147 -24.56 9.15 -5.57
N TYR A 148 -24.82 8.68 -4.35
CA TYR A 148 -26.08 8.95 -3.63
C TYR A 148 -25.96 9.96 -2.50
N GLY A 149 -24.74 10.40 -2.12
CA GLY A 149 -24.50 11.59 -1.29
C GLY A 149 -25.28 11.70 0.03
N GLY A 150 -25.66 10.58 0.65
CA GLY A 150 -26.58 10.59 1.80
C GLY A 150 -25.89 10.79 3.16
N PRO A 151 -26.49 11.53 4.11
CA PRO A 151 -25.97 11.74 5.48
C PRO A 151 -25.88 10.45 6.32
N ASN A 152 -26.52 9.36 5.88
CA ASN A 152 -26.51 8.06 6.56
C ASN A 152 -25.41 7.12 6.09
N PHE A 153 -24.66 7.48 5.05
CA PHE A 153 -23.49 6.72 4.67
C PHE A 153 -22.28 7.38 5.27
N SER A 154 -21.93 6.97 6.50
CA SER A 154 -20.59 7.28 7.00
C SER A 154 -19.61 6.77 5.94
N GLN A 155 -18.82 7.69 5.38
CA GLN A 155 -17.49 7.29 4.93
C GLN A 155 -16.94 6.49 6.12
N GLU A 156 -16.70 5.19 5.96
CA GLU A 156 -15.66 4.56 6.76
C GLU A 156 -14.35 5.13 6.25
N SER A 157 -14.17 6.42 6.54
CA SER A 157 -12.87 7.02 6.52
C SER A 157 -12.08 6.16 7.47
N TRP A 158 -10.94 5.66 7.03
CA TRP A 158 -10.00 5.07 7.96
C TRP A 158 -9.71 6.04 9.13
N LYS A 159 -10.03 7.33 9.02
CA LYS A 159 -9.97 8.30 10.10
C LYS A 159 -11.05 8.15 11.19
N ASN A 160 -11.98 7.20 11.09
CA ASN A 160 -13.03 7.01 12.10
C ASN A 160 -12.49 6.64 13.50
N PHE A 161 -11.20 6.28 13.60
CA PHE A 161 -10.53 6.07 14.88
C PHE A 161 -9.71 7.28 15.39
N TYR A 162 -9.73 8.41 14.68
CA TYR A 162 -8.93 9.59 15.04
C TYR A 162 -9.36 10.24 16.35
N ASP A 163 -10.61 10.04 16.76
CA ASP A 163 -11.12 10.57 18.03
C ASP A 163 -10.99 9.54 19.18
N TRP A 164 -10.43 8.36 18.90
CA TRP A 164 -10.24 7.34 19.93
C TRP A 164 -9.21 7.77 20.97
N GLU A 165 -9.27 7.16 22.14
CA GLU A 165 -8.33 7.40 23.23
C GLU A 165 -6.89 7.02 22.78
N PRO A 166 -5.86 7.73 23.26
CA PRO A 166 -4.46 7.47 22.87
C PRO A 166 -4.03 6.02 23.00
N PHE A 167 -4.55 5.31 24.00
CA PHE A 167 -4.32 3.89 24.20
C PHE A 167 -4.75 3.07 22.97
N TRP A 168 -5.96 3.25 22.47
CA TRP A 168 -6.48 2.50 21.33
C TRP A 168 -5.76 2.86 20.03
N LYS A 169 -5.39 4.12 19.85
CA LYS A 169 -4.55 4.56 18.71
C LYS A 169 -3.20 3.85 18.69
N GLN A 170 -2.56 3.71 19.85
CA GLN A 170 -1.31 2.93 19.99
C GLN A 170 -1.53 1.43 19.74
N GLN A 171 -2.66 0.87 20.20
CA GLN A 171 -2.99 -0.54 20.00
C GLN A 171 -3.14 -0.91 18.52
N ILE A 172 -3.61 0.01 17.67
CA ILE A 172 -3.66 -0.20 16.21
C ILE A 172 -2.25 -0.52 15.71
N PHE A 173 -1.27 0.33 16.02
CA PHE A 173 0.10 0.16 15.53
C PHE A 173 0.85 -1.01 16.16
N MET A 174 0.59 -1.31 17.43
CA MET A 174 1.22 -2.47 18.09
C MET A 174 0.76 -3.82 17.52
N ARG A 175 -0.44 -3.87 16.93
CA ARG A 175 -1.01 -5.11 16.38
C ARG A 175 -0.65 -5.33 14.91
N LEU A 176 -0.14 -4.31 14.24
CA LEU A 176 0.27 -4.39 12.83
C LEU A 176 1.73 -4.82 12.73
N LYS A 177 2.02 -5.67 11.73
CA LYS A 177 3.40 -6.01 11.41
C LYS A 177 4.16 -4.76 10.92
N PRO A 178 5.47 -4.61 11.22
CA PRO A 178 6.27 -3.49 10.72
C PRO A 178 6.24 -3.34 9.19
N SER A 179 6.27 -4.46 8.45
CA SER A 179 6.17 -4.46 6.99
C SER A 179 4.84 -3.88 6.48
N VAL A 180 3.73 -4.20 7.15
CA VAL A 180 2.41 -3.63 6.85
C VAL A 180 2.41 -2.13 7.11
N LEU A 181 2.95 -1.69 8.26
CA LEU A 181 3.06 -0.27 8.59
C LEU A 181 3.88 0.51 7.55
N CYS A 182 5.00 -0.05 7.09
CA CYS A 182 5.81 0.54 6.04
C CYS A 182 5.00 0.76 4.75
N ILE A 183 4.29 -0.25 4.28
CA ILE A 183 3.45 -0.15 3.08
C ILE A 183 2.35 0.89 3.27
N LEU A 184 1.65 0.89 4.40
CA LEU A 184 0.63 1.90 4.70
C LEU A 184 1.22 3.32 4.72
N LEU A 185 2.41 3.52 5.30
CA LEU A 185 3.10 4.81 5.32
C LEU A 185 3.48 5.31 3.92
N VAL A 186 3.84 4.40 3.01
CA VAL A 186 4.10 4.75 1.61
C VAL A 186 2.82 5.26 0.93
N TYR A 187 1.70 4.56 1.09
CA TYR A 187 0.50 4.79 0.27
C TYR A 187 -0.59 5.68 0.89
N MET A 188 -0.69 5.77 2.22
CA MET A 188 -1.76 6.54 2.89
C MET A 188 -1.42 8.02 3.09
N GLY A 189 -0.25 8.46 2.63
CA GLY A 189 0.13 9.87 2.57
C GLY A 189 0.55 10.49 3.90
N THR A 190 0.67 11.82 3.90
CA THR A 190 1.26 12.61 4.99
C THR A 190 0.40 12.63 6.25
N GLU A 191 -0.92 12.57 6.14
CA GLU A 191 -1.82 12.54 7.30
C GLU A 191 -1.65 11.26 8.11
N PHE A 192 -1.55 10.10 7.44
CA PHE A 192 -1.30 8.83 8.10
C PHE A 192 0.11 8.79 8.72
N GLU A 193 1.09 9.37 8.02
CA GLU A 193 2.44 9.55 8.57
C GLU A 193 2.43 10.39 9.86
N GLN A 194 1.73 11.52 9.88
CA GLN A 194 1.59 12.34 11.10
C GLN A 194 0.88 11.57 12.21
N PHE A 195 -0.18 10.83 11.88
CA PHE A 195 -0.88 9.99 12.85
C PHE A 195 0.05 8.92 13.46
N PHE A 196 0.85 8.25 12.63
CA PHE A 196 1.88 7.31 13.07
C PHE A 196 2.94 7.99 13.96
N GLN A 197 3.44 9.15 13.55
CA GLN A 197 4.46 9.88 14.30
C GLN A 197 3.94 10.36 15.67
N SER A 198 2.69 10.78 15.76
CA SER A 198 2.13 11.30 17.01
C SER A 198 1.71 10.20 17.99
N ASN A 199 1.39 8.99 17.50
CA ASN A 199 0.81 7.93 18.32
C ASN A 199 1.65 6.64 18.37
N SER A 200 2.93 6.68 17.97
CA SER A 200 3.85 5.52 18.04
C SER A 200 4.99 5.73 19.04
N THR A 201 5.44 4.62 19.64
CA THR A 201 6.59 4.63 20.55
C THR A 201 7.91 4.86 19.80
N LYS A 202 8.95 5.36 20.50
CA LYS A 202 10.30 5.53 19.93
C LYS A 202 10.86 4.21 19.37
N ARG A 203 10.59 3.10 20.07
CA ARG A 203 11.00 1.74 19.65
C ARG A 203 10.35 1.36 18.33
N LEU A 204 9.04 1.52 18.20
CA LEU A 204 8.34 1.18 16.96
C LEU A 204 8.80 2.04 15.78
N LYS A 205 9.02 3.33 16.00
CA LYS A 205 9.58 4.23 14.97
C LYS A 205 10.97 3.78 14.49
N SER A 206 11.82 3.28 15.39
CA SER A 206 13.12 2.72 15.02
C SER A 206 12.97 1.49 14.15
N ILE A 207 12.13 0.52 14.57
CA ILE A 207 11.87 -0.71 13.83
C ILE A 207 11.33 -0.40 12.42
N VAL A 208 10.37 0.52 12.31
CA VAL A 208 9.83 0.95 11.02
C VAL A 208 10.89 1.66 10.18
N SER A 209 11.78 2.45 10.77
CA SER A 209 12.89 3.08 10.04
C SER A 209 13.84 2.04 9.43
N ASP A 210 14.13 0.96 10.14
CA ASP A 210 14.99 -0.13 9.65
C ASP A 210 14.27 -0.92 8.55
N GLU A 211 12.99 -1.21 8.74
CA GLU A 211 12.15 -1.90 7.76
C GLU A 211 12.01 -1.10 6.44
N LEU A 212 11.86 0.23 6.50
CA LEU A 212 11.86 1.09 5.31
C LEU A 212 13.20 1.00 4.56
N TYR A 213 14.31 0.94 5.27
CA TYR A 213 15.63 0.76 4.66
C TYR A 213 15.72 -0.59 3.94
N PHE A 214 15.30 -1.69 4.56
CA PHE A 214 15.30 -3.00 3.91
C PHE A 214 14.38 -3.02 2.69
N LEU A 215 13.17 -2.48 2.79
CA LEU A 215 12.26 -2.37 1.65
C LEU A 215 12.86 -1.57 0.48
N ASN A 216 13.74 -0.61 0.76
CA ASN A 216 14.47 0.14 -0.25
C ASN A 216 15.61 -0.63 -0.91
N VAL A 217 16.35 -1.43 -0.13
CA VAL A 217 17.61 -2.07 -0.52
C VAL A 217 17.41 -3.48 -1.08
N SER A 218 16.52 -4.26 -0.50
CA SER A 218 16.33 -5.67 -0.83
C SER A 218 15.76 -5.91 -2.23
N GLY A 219 15.32 -4.85 -2.93
CA GLY A 219 14.40 -4.99 -4.05
C GLY A 219 13.15 -5.73 -3.60
N ASN A 220 12.22 -6.05 -4.50
CA ASN A 220 11.09 -6.92 -4.13
C ASN A 220 11.51 -8.39 -3.91
N GLN A 221 12.79 -8.68 -3.61
CA GLN A 221 13.32 -10.03 -3.45
C GLN A 221 13.32 -10.43 -1.97
N LYS A 222 12.71 -11.58 -1.68
CA LYS A 222 12.43 -12.09 -0.32
C LYS A 222 13.69 -12.38 0.51
N GLU A 223 14.85 -12.52 -0.09
CA GLU A 223 16.05 -13.12 0.54
C GLU A 223 16.88 -12.14 1.39
N ASN A 224 16.65 -10.83 1.28
CA ASN A 224 17.54 -9.80 1.85
C ASN A 224 16.97 -9.04 3.06
N SER A 225 15.97 -9.55 3.79
CA SER A 225 15.44 -8.90 5.00
C SER A 225 15.53 -9.83 6.22
N PRO A 226 16.23 -9.44 7.30
CA PRO A 226 16.46 -10.30 8.46
C PRO A 226 15.23 -10.55 9.34
N TYR A 227 14.04 -9.97 9.05
CA TYR A 227 12.88 -10.03 9.95
C TYR A 227 11.50 -10.38 9.35
N THR A 228 11.34 -10.69 8.04
CA THR A 228 9.98 -10.70 7.46
C THR A 228 9.71 -11.68 6.31
N GLU A 229 8.54 -12.32 6.38
CA GLU A 229 7.74 -12.74 5.22
C GLU A 229 7.40 -11.48 4.38
N ASN A 230 8.32 -11.07 3.50
CA ASN A 230 8.29 -9.73 2.89
C ASN A 230 7.01 -9.46 2.10
N LEU A 231 6.32 -8.38 2.50
CA LEU A 231 5.34 -7.70 1.66
C LEU A 231 6.07 -6.73 0.74
N SER A 232 5.74 -6.78 -0.55
CA SER A 232 6.23 -5.90 -1.60
C SER A 232 5.39 -4.61 -1.66
N LEU A 233 5.90 -3.56 -2.30
CA LEU A 233 5.10 -2.36 -2.59
C LEU A 233 3.81 -2.68 -3.36
N GLN A 234 3.74 -3.81 -4.04
CA GLN A 234 2.54 -4.29 -4.76
C GLN A 234 1.46 -4.84 -3.81
N ASP A 235 1.80 -5.19 -2.57
CA ASP A 235 0.89 -5.81 -1.60
C ASP A 235 0.08 -4.78 -0.79
N PHE A 236 -0.14 -3.58 -1.35
CA PHE A 236 -0.88 -2.51 -0.68
C PHE A 236 -2.30 -2.93 -0.28
N GLU A 237 -3.04 -3.63 -1.14
CA GLU A 237 -4.41 -4.05 -0.82
C GLU A 237 -4.43 -5.06 0.33
N LYS A 238 -3.42 -5.94 0.42
CA LYS A 238 -3.27 -6.88 1.54
C LYS A 238 -2.96 -6.13 2.84
N ALA A 239 -2.04 -5.17 2.80
CA ALA A 239 -1.71 -4.32 3.95
C ALA A 239 -2.93 -3.51 4.43
N LYS A 240 -3.73 -2.97 3.49
CA LYS A 240 -4.96 -2.24 3.76
C LYS A 240 -6.02 -3.15 4.38
N ALA A 241 -6.21 -4.37 3.88
CA ALA A 241 -7.15 -5.33 4.47
C ALA A 241 -6.78 -5.69 5.92
N GLU A 242 -5.50 -5.97 6.19
CA GLU A 242 -5.00 -6.25 7.55
C GLU A 242 -5.24 -5.06 8.50
N PHE A 243 -5.01 -3.85 8.00
CA PHE A 243 -5.26 -2.62 8.75
C PHE A 243 -6.72 -2.48 9.20
N PHE A 244 -7.67 -2.65 8.28
CA PHE A 244 -9.09 -2.59 8.61
C PHE A 244 -9.52 -3.74 9.52
N GLN A 245 -8.98 -4.94 9.33
CA GLN A 245 -9.24 -6.06 10.23
C GLN A 245 -8.81 -5.76 11.67
N VAL A 246 -7.64 -5.14 11.88
CA VAL A 246 -7.17 -4.73 13.21
C VAL A 246 -8.09 -3.67 13.82
N ILE A 247 -8.53 -2.69 13.03
CA ILE A 247 -9.48 -1.66 13.49
C ILE A 247 -10.79 -2.30 13.96
N GLU A 248 -11.36 -3.21 13.17
CA GLU A 248 -12.60 -3.89 13.54
C GLU A 248 -12.45 -4.75 14.79
N GLN A 249 -11.33 -5.44 14.95
CA GLN A 249 -11.05 -6.20 16.18
C GLN A 249 -10.99 -5.28 17.41
N ILE A 250 -10.38 -4.11 17.30
CA ILE A 250 -10.32 -3.14 18.39
C ILE A 250 -11.70 -2.54 18.65
N ARG A 251 -12.44 -2.17 17.60
CA ARG A 251 -13.80 -1.62 17.68
C ARG A 251 -14.72 -2.57 18.44
N LYS A 252 -14.70 -3.87 18.11
CA LYS A 252 -15.45 -4.91 18.82
C LYS A 252 -15.07 -4.98 20.30
N LYS A 253 -13.78 -4.88 20.63
CA LYS A 253 -13.33 -4.85 22.04
C LYS A 253 -13.76 -3.59 22.79
N ARG A 254 -13.84 -2.44 22.10
CA ARG A 254 -14.27 -1.19 22.72
C ARG A 254 -15.79 -1.13 22.94
N GLY A 255 -16.57 -1.68 22.01
CA GLY A 255 -18.04 -1.73 22.09
C GLY A 255 -18.60 -2.90 22.90
N ALA A 256 -17.75 -3.80 23.40
CA ALA A 256 -18.14 -4.91 24.27
C ALA A 256 -18.08 -4.57 25.78
N ASN A 257 -18.04 -3.27 26.12
CA ASN A 257 -18.13 -2.74 27.48
C ASN A 257 -19.36 -1.86 27.61
#